data_AF-A0A9P5P6Y9-F1
#
_entry.id   AF-A0A9P5P6Y9-F1
#
_cell.length_a   1.000
_cell.length_b   1.000
_cell.length_c   1.000
_cell.angle_alpha   90.00
_cell.angle_beta   90.00
_cell.angle_gamma   90.00
#
_symmetry.space_group_name_H-M   'P 1'
#
loop_
_entity.id
_entity.type
_entity.pdbx_description
1 polymer ?
#
loop_
_entity_poly.entity_id
_entity_poly.type
_entity_poly.pdbx_seq_one_letter_code
_entity_poly.pdbx_strand_id
1 'polypeptide(L)'
;MEQVSRGGGRNTWCVIKGGGQIVVSEDKLLLLFPRLAKSIGDYPHLADVTKVEDVVDMSTTPQKIEPWSMTNLQLGNSWRERANGAECLSFPIWLYCDNTSGNTSKRWNEHNSYLFTPAGLQREELSKEYNIHFLSTSNLAPPLEMLDGIADQIQDCQENGIWAWDSKTQSQVLLLVCVLALLGDNPMQSEFSCHIGLWGKYFCRSCWVKGLDASDELHEKPDKKSKGNVSDGSDASSVHSTGSQGTQGVKKKITRAKEGLPENMMNRVKAFVKPGKPRTKTETLQALESQLTEAKTPSATNRVKAMCTETGVKDTYQAFFVDQLLNAGKRRRGGNAQRALEEEVCKLPNHTTSPVLRIRDLDTHSDTPIKLNPDKKRELATCLSSVEVEGLGLDSKLAGNTLVDHYGSLTGSDFRKISQVAPFALKGFVTAECYETWVALSKLIPLLWQPEIENLETYLSSLKQEINQFLLRAAKWSIRWFNKPKFHILVHLPEHICRFGPAFLFATEIFESFNAIIHSKSIHSNRLAPSRDIAWVFAKQNRIRHMLS
;
A
#
# COMPACT_ATOMS: atom_id res chain seq x y z
N MET A 1 -34.38 -0.27 24.54
CA MET A 1 -35.46 -1.28 24.50
C MET A 1 -36.75 -0.55 24.81
N GLU A 2 -37.86 -0.96 24.22
CA GLU A 2 -39.19 -0.41 24.49
C GLU A 2 -40.11 -1.49 25.06
N GLN A 3 -41.03 -1.07 25.94
CA GLN A 3 -41.98 -1.98 26.59
C GLN A 3 -43.21 -2.14 25.71
N VAL A 4 -43.52 -3.38 25.32
CA VAL A 4 -44.67 -3.74 24.49
C VAL A 4 -45.72 -4.42 25.37
N SER A 5 -46.85 -3.74 25.58
CA SER A 5 -48.03 -4.28 26.27
C SER A 5 -48.78 -5.22 25.34
N ARG A 6 -48.71 -6.52 25.59
CA ARG A 6 -49.41 -7.56 24.80
C ARG A 6 -50.76 -7.93 25.44
N GLY A 7 -51.63 -8.56 24.64
CA GLY A 7 -52.96 -8.98 25.07
C GLY A 7 -52.93 -9.81 26.36
N GLY A 8 -53.93 -9.59 27.24
CA GLY A 8 -53.97 -10.21 28.57
C GLY A 8 -53.13 -9.51 29.65
N GLY A 9 -52.63 -8.29 29.39
CA GLY A 9 -51.86 -7.51 30.38
C GLY A 9 -50.41 -7.96 30.55
N ARG A 10 -49.88 -8.74 29.60
CA ARG A 10 -48.50 -9.22 29.61
C ARG A 10 -47.58 -8.18 28.98
N ASN A 11 -46.73 -7.55 29.80
CA ASN A 11 -45.69 -6.66 29.29
C ASN A 11 -44.45 -7.45 28.86
N THR A 12 -43.89 -7.08 27.71
CA THR A 12 -42.72 -7.70 27.07
C THR A 12 -41.79 -6.61 26.56
N TRP A 13 -40.60 -6.96 26.06
CA TRP A 13 -39.62 -5.99 25.56
C TRP A 13 -39.28 -6.22 24.09
N CYS A 14 -39.23 -5.11 23.36
CA CYS A 14 -38.67 -5.03 22.02
C CYS A 14 -37.26 -4.42 22.09
N VAL A 15 -36.28 -5.09 21.49
CA VAL A 15 -34.92 -4.58 21.33
C VAL A 15 -34.88 -3.64 20.11
N ILE A 16 -34.47 -2.40 20.33
CA ILE A 16 -34.35 -1.39 19.28
C ILE A 16 -32.93 -1.45 18.73
N LYS A 17 -32.79 -1.98 17.52
CA LYS A 17 -31.51 -2.04 16.80
C LYS A 17 -31.32 -0.73 16.02
N GLY A 18 -30.12 -0.16 16.12
CA GLY A 18 -29.78 1.16 15.56
C GLY A 18 -29.64 2.32 16.56
N GLY A 19 -29.82 2.08 17.87
CA GLY A 19 -29.71 3.10 18.93
C GLY A 19 -28.31 3.68 19.23
N GLY A 20 -27.40 3.68 18.24
CA GLY A 20 -26.00 4.09 18.39
C GLY A 20 -25.10 3.02 19.02
N GLN A 21 -23.79 3.30 19.07
CA GLN A 21 -22.84 2.55 19.91
C GLN A 21 -22.82 3.14 21.32
N ILE A 22 -22.88 2.28 22.33
CA ILE A 22 -22.63 2.66 23.72
C ILE A 22 -21.32 2.03 24.19
N VAL A 23 -20.40 2.84 24.71
CA VAL A 23 -19.18 2.36 25.35
C VAL A 23 -19.49 2.17 26.84
N VAL A 24 -19.59 0.91 27.26
CA VAL A 24 -19.81 0.50 28.65
C VAL A 24 -18.52 -0.13 29.14
N SER A 25 -17.96 0.39 30.24
CA SER A 25 -16.78 -0.19 30.87
C SER A 25 -17.17 -1.43 31.67
N GLU A 26 -16.27 -2.43 31.73
CA GLU A 26 -16.56 -3.76 32.26
C GLU A 26 -16.95 -3.75 33.74
N ASP A 27 -16.40 -2.80 34.52
CA ASP A 27 -16.75 -2.54 35.92
C ASP A 27 -18.25 -2.20 36.13
N LYS A 28 -18.97 -1.84 35.06
CA LYS A 28 -20.42 -1.56 35.09
C LYS A 28 -21.27 -2.79 34.80
N LEU A 29 -20.67 -3.91 34.39
CA LEU A 29 -21.34 -5.19 34.09
C LEU A 29 -21.39 -6.11 35.33
N LEU A 30 -21.65 -5.52 36.51
CA LEU A 30 -21.51 -6.13 37.84
C LEU A 30 -22.35 -7.40 38.12
N LEU A 31 -23.36 -7.70 37.29
CA LEU A 31 -24.31 -8.78 37.53
C LEU A 31 -24.38 -9.76 36.36
N LEU A 32 -23.90 -10.98 36.59
CA LEU A 32 -24.14 -12.13 35.72
C LEU A 32 -25.65 -12.34 35.52
N PHE A 33 -26.09 -12.63 34.30
CA PHE A 33 -27.52 -12.80 33.96
C PHE A 33 -28.32 -13.69 34.94
N PRO A 34 -27.84 -14.86 35.41
CA PRO A 34 -28.59 -15.68 36.38
C PRO A 34 -28.72 -15.08 37.79
N ARG A 35 -27.90 -14.07 38.15
CA ARG A 35 -28.09 -13.26 39.37
C ARG A 35 -29.08 -12.13 39.09
N LEU A 36 -28.87 -11.39 38.00
CA LEU A 36 -29.76 -10.31 37.56
C LEU A 36 -31.22 -10.77 37.46
N ALA A 37 -31.47 -11.90 36.79
CA ALA A 37 -32.80 -12.47 36.63
C ALA A 37 -33.48 -12.89 37.95
N LYS A 38 -32.69 -13.24 38.98
CA LYS A 38 -33.23 -13.55 40.33
C LYS A 38 -33.56 -12.29 41.12
N SER A 39 -32.71 -11.26 41.04
CA SER A 39 -32.91 -10.00 41.77
C SER A 39 -33.80 -8.99 41.04
N ILE A 40 -34.29 -9.28 39.84
CA ILE A 40 -35.00 -8.27 39.03
C ILE A 40 -36.32 -7.80 39.66
N GLY A 41 -36.93 -8.63 40.52
CA GLY A 41 -38.08 -8.24 41.34
C GLY A 41 -37.74 -7.21 42.43
N ASP A 42 -36.49 -7.14 42.87
CA ASP A 42 -36.01 -6.16 43.86
C ASP A 42 -35.81 -4.76 43.23
N TYR A 43 -35.75 -4.68 41.90
CA TYR A 43 -35.54 -3.46 41.12
C TYR A 43 -36.71 -3.19 40.16
N PRO A 44 -37.93 -2.89 40.66
CA PRO A 44 -39.14 -2.72 39.83
C PRO A 44 -39.11 -1.52 38.85
N HIS A 45 -38.04 -0.72 38.87
CA HIS A 45 -37.77 0.37 37.93
C HIS A 45 -36.85 -0.04 36.78
N LEU A 46 -36.21 -1.22 36.83
CA LEU A 46 -35.40 -1.75 35.74
C LEU A 46 -36.26 -2.51 34.74
N ALA A 47 -35.85 -2.50 33.48
CA ALA A 47 -36.49 -3.29 32.44
C ALA A 47 -36.28 -4.79 32.72
N ASP A 48 -37.37 -5.56 32.78
CA ASP A 48 -37.30 -7.02 32.96
C ASP A 48 -36.73 -7.72 31.72
N VAL A 49 -35.40 -7.79 31.64
CA VAL A 49 -34.65 -8.40 30.54
C VAL A 49 -34.91 -9.90 30.35
N THR A 50 -35.68 -10.56 31.22
CA THR A 50 -36.13 -11.95 31.01
C THR A 50 -37.29 -12.06 30.02
N LYS A 51 -37.93 -10.93 29.66
CA LYS A 51 -39.15 -10.86 28.83
C LYS A 51 -38.94 -10.18 27.47
N VAL A 52 -37.75 -10.29 26.89
CA VAL A 52 -37.51 -9.90 25.50
C VAL A 52 -38.19 -10.90 24.56
N GLU A 53 -39.07 -10.42 23.69
CA GLU A 53 -39.74 -11.26 22.66
C GLU A 53 -39.50 -10.77 21.23
N ASP A 54 -39.14 -9.49 21.04
CA ASP A 54 -39.07 -8.85 19.73
C ASP A 54 -37.74 -8.10 19.50
N VAL A 55 -37.42 -7.88 18.23
CA VAL A 55 -36.46 -6.87 17.76
C VAL A 55 -37.12 -6.00 16.69
N VAL A 56 -36.80 -4.70 16.69
CA VAL A 56 -37.12 -3.77 15.60
C VAL A 56 -35.83 -3.12 15.10
N ASP A 57 -35.61 -3.13 13.78
CA ASP A 57 -34.45 -2.48 13.17
C ASP A 57 -34.83 -1.13 12.58
N MET A 58 -34.42 -0.06 13.27
CA MET A 58 -34.77 1.32 12.93
C MET A 58 -34.15 1.80 11.61
N SER A 59 -33.17 1.07 11.05
CA SER A 59 -32.62 1.36 9.72
C SER A 59 -33.45 0.79 8.57
N THR A 60 -34.46 -0.05 8.86
CA THR A 60 -35.33 -0.67 7.85
C THR A 60 -36.59 0.16 7.60
N THR A 61 -37.01 0.24 6.33
CA THR A 61 -38.23 0.93 5.90
C THR A 61 -39.03 0.02 4.98
N PRO A 62 -40.28 -0.38 5.32
CA PRO A 62 -40.94 -0.13 6.59
C PRO A 62 -40.21 -0.80 7.77
N GLN A 63 -40.33 -0.20 8.96
CA GLN A 63 -39.78 -0.77 10.19
C GLN A 63 -40.47 -2.10 10.49
N LYS A 64 -39.73 -3.20 10.39
CA LYS A 64 -40.23 -4.55 10.64
C LYS A 64 -39.92 -4.96 12.07
N ILE A 65 -40.95 -5.41 12.79
CA ILE A 65 -40.80 -6.11 14.07
C ILE A 65 -40.63 -7.60 13.76
N GLU A 66 -39.60 -8.22 14.30
CA GLU A 66 -39.29 -9.64 14.14
C GLU A 66 -39.09 -10.32 15.50
N PRO A 67 -39.36 -11.62 15.66
CA PRO A 67 -39.13 -12.33 16.92
C PRO A 67 -37.66 -12.31 17.34
N TRP A 68 -37.40 -12.15 18.65
CA TRP A 68 -36.06 -12.21 19.22
C TRP A 68 -35.47 -13.63 19.11
N SER A 69 -34.45 -13.79 18.27
CA SER A 69 -33.80 -15.07 17.97
C SER A 69 -32.39 -15.22 18.54
N MET A 70 -31.74 -14.14 18.98
CA MET A 70 -30.30 -14.15 19.30
C MET A 70 -29.96 -14.87 20.61
N THR A 71 -30.88 -14.94 21.57
CA THR A 71 -30.69 -15.67 22.85
C THR A 71 -31.99 -16.25 23.37
N ASN A 72 -32.03 -17.54 23.71
CA ASN A 72 -33.15 -18.12 24.45
C ASN A 72 -32.95 -17.93 25.96
N LEU A 73 -33.67 -16.97 26.55
CA LEU A 73 -33.54 -16.57 27.95
C LEU A 73 -33.97 -17.66 28.95
N GLN A 74 -34.69 -18.70 28.51
CA GLN A 74 -35.06 -19.87 29.32
C GLN A 74 -33.98 -20.95 29.35
N LEU A 75 -33.19 -21.08 28.28
CA LEU A 75 -32.00 -21.95 28.22
C LEU A 75 -30.76 -21.28 28.82
N GLY A 76 -30.70 -19.94 28.76
CA GLY A 76 -29.58 -19.15 29.26
C GLY A 76 -28.44 -19.05 28.24
N ASN A 77 -27.21 -19.26 28.70
CA ASN A 77 -26.02 -19.18 27.85
C ASN A 77 -25.44 -20.59 27.66
N SER A 78 -25.40 -21.06 26.41
CA SER A 78 -24.98 -22.42 26.03
C SER A 78 -23.54 -22.77 26.42
N TRP A 79 -22.61 -21.81 26.43
CA TRP A 79 -21.25 -22.07 26.89
C TRP A 79 -21.18 -22.34 28.40
N ARG A 80 -22.13 -21.85 29.22
CA ARG A 80 -22.20 -22.17 30.66
C ARG A 80 -22.65 -23.61 30.92
N GLU A 81 -23.56 -24.11 30.08
CA GLU A 81 -23.99 -25.51 30.09
C GLU A 81 -22.83 -26.41 29.64
N ARG A 82 -22.20 -26.08 28.51
CA ARG A 82 -21.06 -26.82 27.93
C ARG A 82 -19.84 -26.86 28.86
N ALA A 83 -19.54 -25.75 29.55
CA ALA A 83 -18.44 -25.68 30.52
C ALA A 83 -18.76 -26.39 31.85
N ASN A 84 -20.02 -26.71 32.15
CA ASN A 84 -20.43 -27.47 33.36
C ASN A 84 -19.80 -26.96 34.68
N GLY A 85 -19.67 -25.64 34.83
CA GLY A 85 -19.07 -24.99 36.00
C GLY A 85 -17.57 -24.66 35.90
N ALA A 86 -16.88 -25.10 34.84
CA ALA A 86 -15.56 -24.59 34.48
C ALA A 86 -15.60 -23.11 34.05
N GLU A 87 -14.43 -22.46 34.01
CA GLU A 87 -14.30 -21.09 33.54
C GLU A 87 -14.29 -21.02 32.00
N CYS A 88 -15.08 -20.11 31.43
CA CYS A 88 -15.09 -19.84 29.99
C CYS A 88 -14.18 -18.63 29.70
N LEU A 89 -13.16 -18.80 28.87
CA LEU A 89 -12.19 -17.74 28.55
C LEU A 89 -12.21 -17.42 27.06
N SER A 90 -12.27 -16.13 26.71
CA SER A 90 -12.12 -15.66 25.33
C SER A 90 -10.67 -15.82 24.89
N PHE A 91 -10.45 -16.48 23.75
CA PHE A 91 -9.13 -16.65 23.13
C PHE A 91 -9.06 -15.86 21.81
N PRO A 92 -8.79 -14.54 21.86
CA PRO A 92 -8.69 -13.72 20.65
C PRO A 92 -7.40 -14.05 19.89
N ILE A 93 -7.50 -14.17 18.57
CA ILE A 93 -6.37 -14.42 17.66
C ILE A 93 -6.29 -13.33 16.58
N TRP A 94 -5.06 -12.94 16.23
CA TRP A 94 -4.79 -12.32 14.94
C TRP A 94 -4.63 -13.44 13.91
N LEU A 95 -5.48 -13.50 12.90
CA LEU A 95 -5.37 -14.45 11.79
C LEU A 95 -4.75 -13.71 10.60
N TYR A 96 -3.65 -14.23 10.05
CA TYR A 96 -2.88 -13.63 8.97
C TYR A 96 -2.79 -14.58 7.78
N CYS A 97 -2.85 -14.02 6.57
CA CYS A 97 -2.38 -14.69 5.37
C CYS A 97 -1.77 -13.67 4.41
N ASP A 98 -0.77 -14.14 3.66
CA ASP A 98 0.04 -13.37 2.73
C ASP A 98 0.70 -14.32 1.72
N ASN A 99 1.23 -13.77 0.62
CA ASN A 99 1.90 -14.55 -0.40
C ASN A 99 3.42 -14.67 -0.18
N THR A 100 3.94 -15.88 -0.35
CA THR A 100 5.36 -16.20 -0.15
C THR A 100 5.91 -16.87 -1.40
N SER A 101 7.10 -16.46 -1.86
CA SER A 101 7.70 -17.08 -3.05
C SER A 101 8.41 -18.40 -2.70
N GLY A 102 8.20 -19.45 -3.47
CA GLY A 102 8.85 -20.76 -3.31
C GLY A 102 10.28 -20.81 -3.86
N ASN A 103 10.91 -19.66 -4.10
CA ASN A 103 12.17 -19.54 -4.82
C ASN A 103 12.93 -18.26 -4.46
N THR A 104 14.20 -18.14 -4.84
CA THR A 104 15.05 -16.97 -4.53
C THR A 104 14.68 -15.69 -5.30
N SER A 105 13.63 -15.73 -6.12
CA SER A 105 13.07 -14.55 -6.80
C SER A 105 11.54 -14.54 -6.68
N LYS A 106 10.96 -13.36 -6.44
CA LYS A 106 9.54 -13.15 -6.11
C LYS A 106 8.51 -13.58 -7.18
N ARG A 107 8.94 -14.01 -8.38
CA ARG A 107 8.05 -14.25 -9.54
C ARG A 107 7.64 -15.71 -9.76
N TRP A 108 8.15 -16.66 -8.97
CA TRP A 108 7.99 -18.10 -9.27
C TRP A 108 7.61 -18.94 -8.04
N ASN A 109 6.63 -19.82 -8.24
CA ASN A 109 6.04 -20.71 -7.24
C ASN A 109 5.50 -19.95 -6.02
N GLU A 110 4.50 -19.09 -6.23
CA GLU A 110 3.81 -18.40 -5.13
C GLU A 110 3.07 -19.40 -4.21
N HIS A 111 3.10 -19.14 -2.90
CA HIS A 111 2.44 -19.93 -1.86
C HIS A 111 1.69 -19.00 -0.91
N ASN A 112 0.37 -19.10 -0.88
CA ASN A 112 -0.45 -18.46 0.15
C ASN A 112 -0.29 -19.26 1.44
N SER A 113 -0.17 -18.61 2.59
CA SER A 113 0.01 -19.29 3.88
C SER A 113 -0.80 -18.65 5.00
N TYR A 114 -1.61 -19.44 5.71
CA TYR A 114 -2.35 -18.98 6.89
C TYR A 114 -1.59 -19.26 8.17
N LEU A 115 -1.48 -18.23 9.02
CA LEU A 115 -0.89 -18.27 10.34
C LEU A 115 -1.75 -17.51 11.34
N PHE A 116 -1.64 -17.82 12.63
CA PHE A 116 -2.21 -16.98 13.69
C PHE A 116 -1.23 -16.73 14.84
N THR A 117 -1.46 -15.69 15.63
CA THR A 117 -0.88 -15.55 16.98
C THR A 117 -1.99 -15.18 17.97
N PRO A 118 -1.94 -15.64 19.23
CA PRO A 118 -2.87 -15.19 20.26
C PRO A 118 -2.71 -13.68 20.48
N ALA A 119 -3.81 -12.93 20.41
CA ALA A 119 -3.80 -11.48 20.40
C ALA A 119 -3.60 -10.84 21.79
N GLY A 120 -3.86 -11.59 22.87
CA GLY A 120 -3.67 -11.16 24.26
C GLY A 120 -2.23 -11.28 24.77
N LEU A 121 -1.25 -11.61 23.91
CA LEU A 121 0.15 -11.73 24.29
C LEU A 121 0.83 -10.35 24.41
N GLN A 122 1.80 -10.26 25.32
CA GLN A 122 2.69 -9.11 25.42
C GLN A 122 3.53 -8.95 24.15
N ARG A 123 3.94 -7.71 23.84
CA ARG A 123 4.69 -7.33 22.62
C ARG A 123 5.96 -8.16 22.43
N GLU A 124 6.66 -8.44 23.52
CA GLU A 124 7.88 -9.23 23.60
C GLU A 124 7.61 -10.69 23.18
N GLU A 125 6.44 -11.22 23.52
CA GLU A 125 6.01 -12.57 23.15
C GLU A 125 5.50 -12.64 21.71
N LEU A 126 4.72 -11.66 21.25
CA LEU A 126 4.21 -11.59 19.87
C LEU A 126 5.34 -11.65 18.82
N SER A 127 6.51 -11.08 19.14
CA SER A 127 7.68 -11.08 18.24
C SER A 127 8.42 -12.42 18.12
N LYS A 128 8.08 -13.43 18.95
CA LYS A 128 8.79 -14.73 18.97
C LYS A 128 8.13 -15.71 18.01
N GLU A 129 8.96 -16.39 17.19
CA GLU A 129 8.54 -17.49 16.31
C GLU A 129 7.70 -18.55 17.03
N TYR A 130 7.95 -18.78 18.33
CA TYR A 130 7.19 -19.69 19.18
C TYR A 130 5.69 -19.37 19.24
N ASN A 131 5.31 -18.09 19.25
CA ASN A 131 3.92 -17.68 19.38
C ASN A 131 3.20 -17.52 18.04
N ILE A 132 3.90 -17.71 16.91
CA ILE A 132 3.33 -17.67 15.56
C ILE A 132 3.01 -19.11 15.12
N HIS A 133 1.73 -19.42 14.99
CA HIS A 133 1.20 -20.75 14.71
C HIS A 133 0.82 -20.88 13.22
N PHE A 134 1.56 -21.70 12.49
CA PHE A 134 1.24 -22.10 11.12
C PHE A 134 -0.01 -22.99 11.07
N LEU A 135 -0.97 -22.65 10.19
CA LEU A 135 -2.18 -23.44 9.92
C LEU A 135 -2.05 -24.24 8.62
N SER A 136 -1.88 -23.56 7.50
CA SER A 136 -1.88 -24.16 6.16
C SER A 136 -1.05 -23.36 5.16
N THR A 137 -0.67 -24.00 4.05
CA THR A 137 -0.04 -23.35 2.90
C THR A 137 -0.50 -24.01 1.61
N SER A 138 -0.65 -23.25 0.52
CA SER A 138 -0.95 -23.79 -0.80
C SER A 138 -0.34 -22.95 -1.92
N ASN A 139 0.24 -23.65 -2.88
CA ASN A 139 0.71 -23.11 -4.16
C ASN A 139 -0.29 -23.41 -5.31
N LEU A 140 -1.50 -23.84 -4.98
CA LEU A 140 -2.55 -24.27 -5.92
C LEU A 140 -3.91 -23.64 -5.57
N ALA A 141 -4.29 -23.65 -4.30
CA ALA A 141 -5.54 -23.06 -3.81
C ALA A 141 -5.36 -21.55 -3.54
N PRO A 142 -6.35 -20.70 -3.90
CA PRO A 142 -6.37 -19.30 -3.53
C PRO A 142 -6.64 -19.12 -2.01
N PRO A 143 -6.35 -17.94 -1.44
CA PRO A 143 -6.53 -17.68 0.00
C PRO A 143 -7.92 -18.05 0.53
N LEU A 144 -8.99 -17.63 -0.17
CA LEU A 144 -10.35 -17.90 0.29
C LEU A 144 -10.76 -19.39 0.24
N GLU A 145 -10.24 -20.19 -0.70
CA GLU A 145 -10.46 -21.66 -0.72
C GLU A 145 -9.76 -22.34 0.47
N MET A 146 -8.58 -21.84 0.86
CA MET A 146 -7.90 -22.30 2.07
C MET A 146 -8.59 -21.83 3.36
N LEU A 147 -9.25 -20.67 3.32
CA LEU A 147 -9.97 -20.10 4.46
C LEU A 147 -11.27 -20.85 4.76
N ASP A 148 -11.93 -21.43 3.76
CA ASP A 148 -13.19 -22.16 3.89
C ASP A 148 -13.11 -23.26 4.97
N GLY A 149 -12.15 -24.19 4.82
CA GLY A 149 -11.90 -25.24 5.81
C GLY A 149 -11.26 -24.77 7.13
N ILE A 150 -10.79 -23.51 7.21
CA ILE A 150 -10.37 -22.87 8.46
C ILE A 150 -11.58 -22.24 9.16
N ALA A 151 -12.55 -21.70 8.40
CA ALA A 151 -13.78 -21.13 8.92
C ALA A 151 -14.65 -22.20 9.58
N ASP A 152 -14.79 -23.39 8.97
CA ASP A 152 -15.43 -24.57 9.59
C ASP A 152 -14.82 -24.90 10.96
N GLN A 153 -13.48 -24.93 11.05
CA GLN A 153 -12.78 -25.23 12.30
C GLN A 153 -12.96 -24.12 13.35
N ILE A 154 -12.96 -22.85 12.93
CA ILE A 154 -13.21 -21.72 13.81
C ILE A 154 -14.66 -21.71 14.30
N GLN A 155 -15.63 -22.08 13.45
CA GLN A 155 -17.03 -22.20 13.83
C GLN A 155 -17.25 -23.33 14.85
N ASP A 156 -16.68 -24.52 14.62
CA ASP A 156 -16.68 -25.62 15.59
C ASP A 156 -16.07 -25.19 16.94
N CYS A 157 -14.94 -24.49 16.91
CA CYS A 157 -14.29 -23.93 18.11
C CYS A 157 -15.08 -22.79 18.78
N GLN A 158 -15.98 -22.11 18.07
CA GLN A 158 -16.86 -21.05 18.62
C GLN A 158 -18.15 -21.61 19.20
N GLU A 159 -18.73 -22.61 18.55
CA GLU A 159 -19.90 -23.32 19.06
C GLU A 159 -19.51 -24.19 20.26
N ASN A 160 -18.62 -25.15 20.06
CA ASN A 160 -18.32 -26.22 21.00
C ASN A 160 -17.26 -25.83 22.05
N GLY A 161 -16.34 -24.93 21.69
CA GLY A 161 -15.24 -24.50 22.56
C GLY A 161 -14.10 -25.51 22.64
N ILE A 162 -12.90 -25.04 22.96
CA ILE A 162 -11.70 -25.88 23.12
C ILE A 162 -11.42 -26.07 24.61
N TRP A 163 -11.45 -27.32 25.08
CA TRP A 163 -11.00 -27.65 26.43
C TRP A 163 -9.49 -27.52 26.56
N ALA A 164 -9.05 -26.73 27.53
CA ALA A 164 -7.64 -26.54 27.87
C ALA A 164 -7.41 -26.69 29.38
N TRP A 165 -6.14 -26.85 29.77
CA TRP A 165 -5.71 -26.80 31.16
C TRP A 165 -5.02 -25.46 31.43
N ASP A 166 -5.56 -24.66 32.36
CA ASP A 166 -4.87 -23.47 32.82
C ASP A 166 -3.85 -23.82 33.91
N SER A 167 -2.57 -23.65 33.57
CA SER A 167 -1.44 -23.81 34.48
C SER A 167 -1.46 -22.88 35.70
N LYS A 168 -2.17 -21.74 35.65
CA LYS A 168 -2.21 -20.74 36.73
C LYS A 168 -3.25 -21.06 37.80
N THR A 169 -4.48 -21.38 37.40
CA THR A 169 -5.56 -21.83 38.30
C THR A 169 -5.48 -23.33 38.64
N GLN A 170 -4.70 -24.12 37.89
CA GLN A 170 -4.65 -25.58 37.96
C GLN A 170 -6.04 -26.20 37.77
N SER A 171 -6.73 -25.76 36.71
CA SER A 171 -8.10 -26.16 36.40
C SER A 171 -8.33 -26.37 34.90
N GLN A 172 -9.42 -27.06 34.56
CA GLN A 172 -9.91 -27.11 33.18
C GLN A 172 -10.69 -25.83 32.86
N VAL A 173 -10.42 -25.26 31.68
CA VAL A 173 -11.08 -24.07 31.16
C VAL A 173 -11.60 -24.33 29.75
N LEU A 174 -12.72 -23.69 29.39
CA LEU A 174 -13.30 -23.75 28.05
C LEU A 174 -12.91 -22.49 27.26
N LEU A 175 -12.00 -22.64 26.31
CA LEU A 175 -11.54 -21.54 25.47
C LEU A 175 -12.51 -21.30 24.30
N LEU A 176 -12.88 -20.04 24.07
CA LEU A 176 -13.76 -19.60 23.00
C LEU A 176 -12.96 -18.78 21.98
N VAL A 177 -12.66 -19.36 20.82
CA VAL A 177 -11.76 -18.76 19.81
C VAL A 177 -12.43 -17.59 19.11
N CYS A 178 -11.81 -16.41 19.11
CA CYS A 178 -12.34 -15.21 18.45
C CYS A 178 -11.32 -14.65 17.45
N VAL A 179 -11.69 -14.50 16.17
CA VAL A 179 -10.84 -13.78 15.21
C VAL A 179 -10.97 -12.28 15.48
N LEU A 180 -9.93 -11.68 16.06
CA LEU A 180 -9.94 -10.26 16.41
C LEU A 180 -9.86 -9.39 15.14
N ALA A 181 -8.93 -9.73 14.25
CA ALA A 181 -8.89 -9.21 12.87
C ALA A 181 -8.20 -10.21 11.92
N LEU A 182 -8.49 -10.03 10.63
CA LEU A 182 -7.72 -10.61 9.52
C LEU A 182 -6.61 -9.62 9.10
N LEU A 183 -5.37 -10.09 9.11
CA LEU A 183 -4.17 -9.33 8.74
C LEU A 183 -3.59 -9.86 7.42
N GLY A 184 -2.89 -8.97 6.70
CA GLY A 184 -2.34 -9.24 5.38
C GLY A 184 -2.04 -7.92 4.66
N ASP A 185 -1.57 -8.00 3.43
CA ASP A 185 -1.26 -6.83 2.60
C ASP A 185 -2.54 -6.08 2.10
N ASN A 186 -2.40 -5.04 1.27
CA ASN A 186 -3.55 -4.24 0.82
C ASN A 186 -4.48 -5.00 -0.17
N PRO A 187 -3.97 -5.60 -1.26
CA PRO A 187 -4.65 -6.64 -2.03
C PRO A 187 -5.33 -7.70 -1.17
N MET A 188 -4.60 -8.35 -0.25
CA MET A 188 -5.13 -9.46 0.56
C MET A 188 -6.28 -9.01 1.48
N GLN A 189 -6.15 -7.87 2.16
CA GLN A 189 -7.25 -7.30 2.94
C GLN A 189 -8.43 -6.84 2.08
N SER A 190 -8.25 -6.58 0.78
CA SER A 190 -9.35 -6.35 -0.16
C SER A 190 -10.04 -7.66 -0.54
N GLU A 191 -9.30 -8.75 -0.78
CA GLU A 191 -9.87 -10.09 -1.01
C GLU A 191 -10.73 -10.56 0.19
N PHE A 192 -10.21 -10.45 1.41
CA PHE A 192 -10.95 -10.78 2.65
C PHE A 192 -12.21 -9.93 2.91
N SER A 193 -12.33 -8.77 2.28
CA SER A 193 -13.48 -7.87 2.42
C SER A 193 -14.41 -7.88 1.19
N CYS A 194 -14.25 -8.87 0.30
CA CYS A 194 -14.97 -8.98 -0.97
C CYS A 194 -14.87 -7.69 -1.82
N HIS A 195 -13.77 -6.94 -1.66
CA HIS A 195 -13.59 -5.60 -2.20
C HIS A 195 -12.73 -5.66 -3.47
N ILE A 196 -13.17 -4.99 -4.53
CA ILE A 196 -12.51 -4.95 -5.86
C ILE A 196 -11.16 -4.20 -5.87
N GLY A 197 -10.64 -3.83 -4.70
CA GLY A 197 -9.37 -3.14 -4.52
C GLY A 197 -9.37 -1.70 -5.05
N LEU A 198 -8.17 -1.22 -5.36
CA LEU A 198 -7.90 0.20 -5.65
C LEU A 198 -8.51 0.70 -6.98
N TRP A 199 -9.11 -0.19 -7.77
CA TRP A 199 -9.75 0.11 -9.05
C TRP A 199 -11.26 0.36 -8.92
N GLY A 200 -11.84 0.13 -7.73
CA GLY A 200 -13.25 0.36 -7.46
C GLY A 200 -13.63 1.84 -7.45
N LYS A 201 -14.81 2.17 -7.98
CA LYS A 201 -15.46 3.49 -7.82
C LYS A 201 -15.61 3.87 -6.34
N TYR A 202 -15.86 2.87 -5.49
CA TYR A 202 -15.67 2.94 -4.05
C TYR A 202 -14.35 2.23 -3.73
N PHE A 203 -13.29 3.01 -3.47
CA PHE A 203 -11.91 2.50 -3.42
C PHE A 203 -11.43 2.09 -2.02
N CYS A 204 -12.24 2.32 -0.98
CA CYS A 204 -11.94 1.91 0.39
C CYS A 204 -12.78 0.69 0.78
N ARG A 205 -12.16 -0.30 1.42
CA ARG A 205 -12.85 -1.44 2.03
C ARG A 205 -13.63 -1.09 3.31
N SER A 206 -13.22 -0.04 4.02
CA SER A 206 -13.81 0.35 5.31
C SER A 206 -15.03 1.28 5.17
N CYS A 207 -15.22 1.97 4.04
CA CYS A 207 -16.37 2.87 3.84
C CYS A 207 -16.68 3.17 2.37
N TRP A 208 -17.91 3.65 2.13
CA TRP A 208 -18.45 4.03 0.83
C TRP A 208 -17.93 5.38 0.27
N VAL A 209 -16.63 5.67 0.43
CA VAL A 209 -16.02 6.86 -0.18
C VAL A 209 -15.93 6.70 -1.71
N LYS A 210 -16.61 7.57 -2.46
CA LYS A 210 -16.57 7.60 -3.94
C LYS A 210 -15.28 8.28 -4.40
N GLY A 211 -14.60 7.70 -5.40
CA GLY A 211 -13.63 8.43 -6.22
C GLY A 211 -14.32 9.42 -7.18
N LEU A 212 -13.54 10.16 -7.97
CA LEU A 212 -14.07 10.93 -9.11
C LEU A 212 -14.52 9.96 -10.21
N ASP A 213 -15.69 10.15 -10.85
CA ASP A 213 -16.03 9.36 -12.03
C ASP A 213 -15.27 9.86 -13.26
N ALA A 214 -14.93 8.95 -14.19
CA ALA A 214 -14.26 9.32 -15.45
C ALA A 214 -15.12 10.25 -16.36
N SER A 215 -16.42 10.36 -16.06
CA SER A 215 -17.37 11.33 -16.61
C SER A 215 -17.31 12.71 -15.94
N ASP A 216 -16.98 12.78 -14.65
CA ASP A 216 -16.93 14.03 -13.89
C ASP A 216 -15.75 14.90 -14.42
N GLU A 217 -14.66 14.23 -14.82
CA GLU A 217 -13.55 14.78 -15.60
C GLU A 217 -13.92 15.29 -17.04
N LEU A 218 -15.20 15.52 -17.34
CA LEU A 218 -15.65 16.22 -18.56
C LEU A 218 -16.10 17.66 -18.28
N HIS A 219 -16.41 17.99 -17.02
CA HIS A 219 -16.89 19.33 -16.62
C HIS A 219 -15.83 20.17 -15.88
N GLU A 220 -14.81 19.55 -15.29
CA GLU A 220 -13.52 20.21 -15.08
C GLU A 220 -12.53 19.86 -16.20
N LYS A 221 -11.68 20.81 -16.60
CA LYS A 221 -10.56 20.58 -17.53
C LYS A 221 -9.20 20.63 -16.81
N PRO A 222 -8.75 19.51 -16.21
CA PRO A 222 -7.34 19.15 -16.16
C PRO A 222 -7.02 18.21 -17.33
N ASP A 223 -5.95 18.48 -18.09
CA ASP A 223 -5.68 17.71 -19.31
C ASP A 223 -5.32 16.23 -19.04
N LYS A 224 -6.23 15.35 -19.47
CA LYS A 224 -6.03 13.90 -19.67
C LYS A 224 -4.97 13.68 -20.77
N LYS A 225 -4.03 12.73 -20.68
CA LYS A 225 -3.74 11.64 -19.72
C LYS A 225 -2.21 11.42 -19.69
N SER A 226 -1.67 10.98 -18.55
CA SER A 226 -0.35 10.33 -18.49
C SER A 226 -0.51 8.90 -17.95
N LYS A 227 -0.48 7.89 -18.83
CA LYS A 227 -0.35 6.47 -18.43
C LYS A 227 1.12 6.06 -18.52
N GLY A 228 1.91 6.45 -17.51
CA GLY A 228 3.27 5.97 -17.33
C GLY A 228 3.32 4.81 -16.32
N ASN A 229 3.72 3.62 -16.77
CA ASN A 229 3.98 2.50 -15.85
C ASN A 229 5.22 2.78 -15.00
N VAL A 230 5.03 2.87 -13.68
CA VAL A 230 6.09 2.55 -12.71
C VAL A 230 6.04 1.04 -12.49
N SER A 231 7.19 0.38 -12.51
CA SER A 231 7.30 -1.07 -12.30
C SER A 231 7.43 -1.40 -10.82
N ASP A 232 6.29 -1.56 -10.14
CA ASP A 232 6.20 -2.48 -9.01
C ASP A 232 5.82 -3.87 -9.54
N GLY A 233 6.36 -4.92 -8.92
CA GLY A 233 6.23 -6.30 -9.38
C GLY A 233 5.12 -7.06 -8.67
N SER A 234 4.03 -7.33 -9.38
CA SER A 234 3.02 -8.34 -9.03
C SER A 234 2.63 -9.07 -10.32
N ASP A 235 2.86 -10.38 -10.39
CA ASP A 235 2.46 -11.19 -11.55
C ASP A 235 1.04 -11.72 -11.34
N ALA A 236 0.16 -11.49 -12.32
CA ALA A 236 -1.11 -12.17 -12.44
C ALA A 236 -1.27 -12.62 -13.90
N SER A 237 -1.34 -13.93 -14.12
CA SER A 237 -1.25 -14.53 -15.46
C SER A 237 -2.59 -14.57 -16.19
N SER A 238 -2.64 -14.09 -17.43
CA SER A 238 -3.67 -14.44 -18.41
C SER A 238 -3.12 -14.42 -19.84
N VAL A 239 -3.85 -15.05 -20.77
CA VAL A 239 -3.34 -15.51 -22.09
C VAL A 239 -3.77 -14.63 -23.27
N HIS A 240 -2.95 -14.61 -24.34
CA HIS A 240 -3.21 -14.19 -25.75
C HIS A 240 -4.17 -12.99 -26.04
N SER A 241 -3.81 -11.98 -26.85
CA SER A 241 -3.25 -12.11 -28.22
C SER A 241 -2.68 -10.80 -28.83
N THR A 242 -1.78 -10.94 -29.82
CA THR A 242 -1.36 -10.04 -30.94
C THR A 242 -1.64 -8.51 -30.94
N GLY A 243 -0.62 -7.63 -31.19
CA GLY A 243 -0.90 -6.22 -31.57
C GLY A 243 0.16 -5.08 -31.70
N SER A 244 1.41 -5.28 -32.19
CA SER A 244 2.30 -4.24 -32.86
C SER A 244 2.64 -2.81 -32.29
N GLN A 245 3.96 -2.55 -32.07
CA GLN A 245 4.79 -1.32 -32.30
C GLN A 245 4.52 0.06 -31.58
N GLY A 246 5.50 0.84 -31.01
CA GLY A 246 6.93 0.61 -30.64
C GLY A 246 7.84 1.86 -30.26
N THR A 247 8.40 1.95 -29.02
CA THR A 247 9.53 2.77 -28.39
C THR A 247 9.67 4.35 -28.28
N GLN A 248 10.12 4.91 -27.10
CA GLN A 248 11.10 6.03 -26.71
C GLN A 248 10.89 7.56 -27.17
N GLY A 249 11.66 8.72 -27.15
CA GLY A 249 12.96 9.40 -26.71
C GLY A 249 13.22 10.81 -27.42
N VAL A 250 14.28 11.71 -27.40
CA VAL A 250 15.41 12.15 -26.50
C VAL A 250 16.36 13.33 -27.08
N LYS A 251 16.63 14.48 -26.36
CA LYS A 251 17.81 15.49 -26.37
C LYS A 251 18.04 16.59 -27.51
N LYS A 252 18.90 17.68 -27.45
CA LYS A 252 20.03 18.22 -26.57
C LYS A 252 20.40 19.77 -26.72
N LYS A 253 21.20 20.35 -25.79
CA LYS A 253 21.75 21.77 -25.70
C LYS A 253 22.90 22.19 -26.68
N ILE A 254 23.10 23.52 -26.88
CA ILE A 254 24.41 24.26 -27.02
C ILE A 254 24.38 25.65 -26.30
N THR A 255 25.54 26.32 -26.10
CA THR A 255 25.81 27.57 -25.34
C THR A 255 26.20 28.80 -26.20
N ARG A 256 26.12 30.04 -25.65
CA ARG A 256 26.77 31.25 -26.22
C ARG A 256 27.30 32.24 -25.14
N ALA A 257 27.97 33.30 -25.60
CA ALA A 257 28.95 34.12 -24.86
C ALA A 257 28.36 35.22 -23.93
N LYS A 258 29.27 36.02 -23.34
CA LYS A 258 29.03 37.16 -22.45
C LYS A 258 29.08 38.49 -23.23
N GLU A 259 28.02 39.30 -23.15
CA GLU A 259 28.09 40.71 -22.74
C GLU A 259 26.68 41.27 -22.44
N GLY A 260 26.60 42.49 -21.90
CA GLY A 260 25.36 43.04 -21.31
C GLY A 260 24.92 42.34 -20.02
N LEU A 261 25.88 41.85 -19.21
CA LEU A 261 25.65 40.86 -18.16
C LEU A 261 24.47 41.13 -17.20
N PRO A 262 24.30 42.30 -16.58
CA PRO A 262 23.27 42.46 -15.54
C PRO A 262 21.86 42.33 -16.10
N GLU A 263 21.56 43.05 -17.18
CA GLU A 263 20.23 43.05 -17.79
C GLU A 263 19.96 41.77 -18.60
N ASN A 264 20.96 41.25 -19.32
CA ASN A 264 20.83 39.94 -19.97
C ASN A 264 20.71 38.80 -18.95
N MET A 265 21.34 38.86 -17.77
CA MET A 265 21.06 37.91 -16.68
C MET A 265 19.67 38.13 -16.09
N MET A 266 19.25 39.36 -15.83
CA MET A 266 17.91 39.66 -15.31
C MET A 266 16.81 39.13 -16.24
N ASN A 267 16.96 39.33 -17.55
CA ASN A 267 16.03 38.83 -18.56
C ASN A 267 16.14 37.32 -18.76
N ARG A 268 17.35 36.72 -18.69
CA ARG A 268 17.52 35.26 -18.66
C ARG A 268 16.90 34.60 -17.41
N VAL A 269 16.95 35.25 -16.25
CA VAL A 269 16.32 34.78 -15.00
C VAL A 269 14.80 34.90 -15.11
N LYS A 270 14.26 36.05 -15.55
CA LYS A 270 12.83 36.24 -15.83
C LYS A 270 12.28 35.22 -16.85
N ALA A 271 13.07 34.88 -17.88
CA ALA A 271 12.74 33.86 -18.88
C ALA A 271 12.96 32.41 -18.40
N PHE A 272 13.79 32.18 -17.38
CA PHE A 272 14.01 30.86 -16.76
C PHE A 272 12.92 30.52 -15.73
N VAL A 273 12.40 31.54 -15.03
CA VAL A 273 11.32 31.39 -14.02
C VAL A 273 9.95 31.13 -14.66
N LYS A 274 9.75 31.46 -15.94
CA LYS A 274 8.51 31.19 -16.67
C LYS A 274 8.68 29.99 -17.62
N PRO A 275 7.71 29.05 -17.68
CA PRO A 275 7.70 28.01 -18.72
C PRO A 275 7.71 28.62 -20.12
N GLY A 276 8.60 28.14 -20.99
CA GLY A 276 8.61 28.49 -22.42
C GLY A 276 7.57 27.71 -23.21
N LYS A 277 7.43 28.00 -24.51
CA LYS A 277 6.57 27.23 -25.42
C LYS A 277 6.94 25.72 -25.37
N PRO A 278 5.98 24.80 -25.15
CA PRO A 278 6.23 23.37 -25.27
C PRO A 278 6.74 22.98 -26.67
N ARG A 279 7.57 21.94 -26.74
CA ARG A 279 8.00 21.31 -28.00
C ARG A 279 6.99 20.24 -28.39
N THR A 280 6.64 20.18 -29.67
CA THR A 280 5.81 19.08 -30.19
C THR A 280 6.63 18.03 -30.91
N LYS A 281 6.13 16.80 -30.91
CA LYS A 281 6.63 15.66 -31.70
C LYS A 281 6.77 16.00 -33.20
N THR A 282 5.84 16.78 -33.74
CA THR A 282 5.81 17.18 -35.16
C THR A 282 6.96 18.14 -35.51
N GLU A 283 7.18 19.19 -34.71
CA GLU A 283 8.30 20.13 -34.90
C GLU A 283 9.66 19.41 -34.80
N THR A 284 9.77 18.45 -33.88
CA THR A 284 10.98 17.63 -33.72
C THR A 284 11.20 16.69 -34.91
N LEU A 285 10.15 16.07 -35.46
CA LEU A 285 10.25 15.27 -36.68
C LEU A 285 10.68 16.10 -37.90
N GLN A 286 10.05 17.27 -38.11
CA GLN A 286 10.40 18.19 -39.19
C GLN A 286 11.85 18.68 -39.10
N ALA A 287 12.35 18.96 -37.88
CA ALA A 287 13.74 19.34 -37.66
C ALA A 287 14.72 18.20 -38.00
N LEU A 288 14.41 16.95 -37.65
CA LEU A 288 15.23 15.78 -37.96
C LEU A 288 15.18 15.43 -39.46
N GLU A 289 14.04 15.56 -40.12
CA GLU A 289 13.91 15.37 -41.56
C GLU A 289 14.69 16.43 -42.34
N SER A 290 14.66 17.68 -41.87
CA SER A 290 15.45 18.78 -42.43
C SER A 290 16.96 18.53 -42.26
N GLN A 291 17.40 18.09 -41.07
CA GLN A 291 18.81 17.73 -40.80
C GLN A 291 19.30 16.58 -41.69
N LEU A 292 18.48 15.56 -41.93
CA LEU A 292 18.82 14.45 -42.82
C LEU A 292 18.82 14.86 -44.30
N THR A 293 17.89 15.70 -44.72
CA THR A 293 17.82 16.21 -46.10
C THR A 293 19.04 17.07 -46.42
N GLU A 294 19.43 17.96 -45.51
CA GLU A 294 20.67 18.73 -45.62
C GLU A 294 21.91 17.81 -45.69
N ALA A 295 21.95 16.74 -44.87
CA ALA A 295 23.06 15.77 -44.87
C ALA A 295 23.26 14.99 -46.18
N LYS A 296 22.26 14.95 -47.08
CA LYS A 296 22.38 14.38 -48.43
C LYS A 296 23.17 15.28 -49.40
N THR A 297 23.45 16.53 -49.02
CA THR A 297 24.14 17.49 -49.91
C THR A 297 25.66 17.51 -49.68
N PRO A 298 26.47 17.80 -50.72
CA PRO A 298 27.91 17.93 -50.56
C PRO A 298 28.32 19.00 -49.52
N SER A 299 29.35 18.69 -48.74
CA SER A 299 29.95 19.56 -47.70
C SER A 299 29.01 20.01 -46.57
N ALA A 300 27.86 19.35 -46.36
CA ALA A 300 26.84 19.72 -45.38
C ALA A 300 27.25 19.71 -43.89
N THR A 301 28.45 19.21 -43.54
CA THR A 301 28.87 18.94 -42.14
C THR A 301 28.72 20.13 -41.20
N ASN A 302 28.97 21.36 -41.66
CA ASN A 302 28.82 22.55 -40.81
C ASN A 302 27.38 23.08 -40.79
N ARG A 303 26.60 22.89 -41.86
CA ARG A 303 25.19 23.31 -41.95
C ARG A 303 24.30 22.44 -41.06
N VAL A 304 24.44 21.11 -41.11
CA VAL A 304 23.76 20.19 -40.18
C VAL A 304 24.06 20.52 -38.72
N LYS A 305 25.33 20.80 -38.38
CA LYS A 305 25.73 21.22 -37.01
C LYS A 305 25.07 22.54 -36.59
N ALA A 306 24.93 23.51 -37.49
CA ALA A 306 24.21 24.75 -37.21
C ALA A 306 22.73 24.49 -36.95
N MET A 307 22.07 23.66 -37.78
CA MET A 307 20.65 23.30 -37.59
C MET A 307 20.39 22.58 -36.25
N CYS A 308 21.26 21.65 -35.83
CA CYS A 308 21.17 21.04 -34.49
C CYS A 308 21.34 22.08 -33.36
N THR A 309 22.16 23.10 -33.58
CA THR A 309 22.46 24.16 -32.61
C THR A 309 21.29 25.11 -32.43
N GLU A 310 20.68 25.53 -33.54
CA GLU A 310 19.57 26.47 -33.62
C GLU A 310 18.26 25.85 -33.10
N THR A 311 17.93 24.64 -33.57
CA THR A 311 16.71 23.93 -33.15
C THR A 311 16.82 23.29 -31.76
N GLY A 312 18.03 23.02 -31.27
CA GLY A 312 18.27 22.20 -30.08
C GLY A 312 17.79 20.75 -30.21
N VAL A 313 17.53 20.29 -31.44
CA VAL A 313 17.11 18.91 -31.74
C VAL A 313 18.33 18.13 -32.18
N LYS A 314 18.65 17.04 -31.46
CA LYS A 314 19.63 16.04 -31.91
C LYS A 314 19.22 14.64 -31.46
N ASP A 315 18.81 13.82 -32.42
CA ASP A 315 18.71 12.37 -32.27
C ASP A 315 20.10 11.71 -32.40
N THR A 316 20.40 10.73 -31.56
CA THR A 316 21.61 9.90 -31.62
C THR A 316 21.50 8.69 -32.55
N TYR A 317 20.28 8.22 -32.88
CA TYR A 317 20.10 7.12 -33.84
C TYR A 317 20.22 7.65 -35.28
N GLN A 318 19.48 8.71 -35.63
CA GLN A 318 19.62 9.37 -36.94
C GLN A 318 21.04 9.89 -37.18
N ALA A 319 21.74 10.34 -36.13
CA ALA A 319 23.13 10.78 -36.24
C ALA A 319 24.08 9.71 -36.84
N PHE A 320 23.82 8.41 -36.64
CA PHE A 320 24.64 7.35 -37.25
C PHE A 320 24.58 7.42 -38.78
N PHE A 321 23.37 7.45 -39.35
CA PHE A 321 23.14 7.55 -40.79
C PHE A 321 23.60 8.90 -41.37
N VAL A 322 23.37 9.99 -40.63
CA VAL A 322 23.86 11.33 -41.00
C VAL A 322 25.38 11.38 -41.05
N ASP A 323 26.09 10.81 -40.05
CA ASP A 323 27.55 10.79 -40.06
C ASP A 323 28.10 9.85 -41.16
N GLN A 324 27.40 8.79 -41.57
CA GLN A 324 27.76 8.00 -42.77
C GLN A 324 27.72 8.86 -44.04
N LEU A 325 26.59 9.54 -44.32
CA LEU A 325 26.43 10.45 -45.48
C LEU A 325 27.51 11.56 -45.47
N LEU A 326 27.67 12.23 -44.33
CA LEU A 326 28.65 13.30 -44.17
C LEU A 326 30.09 12.80 -44.34
N ASN A 327 30.41 11.54 -44.04
CA ASN A 327 31.73 10.97 -44.25
C ASN A 327 31.98 10.52 -45.70
N ALA A 328 30.95 10.02 -46.40
CA ALA A 328 31.01 9.76 -47.85
C ALA A 328 31.29 11.05 -48.63
N GLY A 329 30.57 12.14 -48.32
CA GLY A 329 30.75 13.45 -48.94
C GLY A 329 32.08 14.16 -48.61
N LYS A 330 32.72 13.87 -47.47
CA LYS A 330 33.98 14.54 -47.03
C LYS A 330 35.22 14.20 -47.87
N ARG A 331 35.29 13.00 -48.45
CA ARG A 331 36.52 12.47 -49.06
C ARG A 331 36.58 12.61 -50.60
N ARG A 332 35.58 13.24 -51.22
CA ARG A 332 35.45 13.36 -52.68
C ARG A 332 35.06 14.79 -53.06
N ARG A 333 35.24 15.19 -54.33
CA ARG A 333 34.88 16.52 -54.86
C ARG A 333 34.04 16.38 -56.13
N GLY A 334 33.20 17.38 -56.43
CA GLY A 334 32.34 17.39 -57.62
C GLY A 334 31.37 16.21 -57.69
N GLY A 335 31.01 15.77 -58.90
CA GLY A 335 30.07 14.66 -59.13
C GLY A 335 30.47 13.34 -58.46
N ASN A 336 31.76 13.12 -58.19
CA ASN A 336 32.24 11.94 -57.47
C ASN A 336 31.86 11.94 -55.98
N ALA A 337 31.57 13.10 -55.38
CA ALA A 337 30.96 13.19 -54.05
C ALA A 337 29.45 12.94 -54.11
N GLN A 338 28.78 13.46 -55.14
CA GLN A 338 27.34 13.32 -55.35
C GLN A 338 26.93 11.85 -55.53
N ARG A 339 27.63 11.12 -56.43
CA ARG A 339 27.44 9.66 -56.59
C ARG A 339 27.68 8.86 -55.30
N ALA A 340 28.65 9.27 -54.48
CA ALA A 340 28.94 8.61 -53.21
C ALA A 340 27.83 8.81 -52.18
N LEU A 341 27.20 9.98 -52.19
CA LEU A 341 26.03 10.27 -51.36
C LEU A 341 24.82 9.46 -51.85
N GLU A 342 24.61 9.35 -53.16
CA GLU A 342 23.54 8.53 -53.76
C GLU A 342 23.72 7.04 -53.43
N GLU A 343 24.93 6.49 -53.58
CA GLU A 343 25.29 5.11 -53.22
C GLU A 343 25.04 4.78 -51.73
N GLU A 344 25.21 5.74 -50.81
CA GLU A 344 24.88 5.57 -49.39
C GLU A 344 23.41 5.86 -49.06
N VAL A 345 22.75 6.79 -49.77
CA VAL A 345 21.30 7.05 -49.63
C VAL A 345 20.48 5.80 -49.98
N CYS A 346 20.90 5.04 -50.99
CA CYS A 346 20.29 3.74 -51.34
C CYS A 346 20.44 2.65 -50.26
N LYS A 347 21.30 2.85 -49.24
CA LYS A 347 21.50 1.92 -48.12
C LYS A 347 20.73 2.32 -46.86
N LEU A 348 20.02 3.45 -46.87
CA LEU A 348 19.27 3.94 -45.72
C LEU A 348 18.02 3.07 -45.46
N PRO A 349 17.74 2.68 -44.21
CA PRO A 349 16.50 1.99 -43.88
C PRO A 349 15.29 2.95 -43.97
N ASN A 350 14.11 2.39 -44.22
CA ASN A 350 12.82 3.11 -44.30
C ASN A 350 12.53 4.04 -43.09
N HIS A 351 13.19 3.80 -41.94
CA HIS A 351 13.11 4.66 -40.76
C HIS A 351 14.51 4.98 -40.22
N THR A 352 15.03 6.14 -40.61
CA THR A 352 16.31 6.70 -40.14
C THR A 352 16.20 7.46 -38.81
N THR A 353 15.01 7.94 -38.44
CA THR A 353 14.78 8.53 -37.11
C THR A 353 14.69 7.42 -36.06
N SER A 354 15.15 7.74 -34.85
CA SER A 354 15.14 6.80 -33.74
C SER A 354 13.78 6.14 -33.54
N PRO A 355 13.73 4.85 -33.17
CA PRO A 355 12.47 4.11 -32.95
C PRO A 355 11.46 4.91 -32.12
N VAL A 356 11.95 5.50 -31.03
CA VAL A 356 11.58 6.81 -30.45
C VAL A 356 10.35 7.54 -31.03
N LEU A 357 10.40 8.10 -32.24
CA LEU A 357 9.31 8.98 -32.72
C LEU A 357 8.12 8.19 -33.30
N ARG A 358 8.13 6.85 -33.23
CA ARG A 358 7.16 5.94 -33.86
C ARG A 358 6.13 5.30 -32.91
N ILE A 359 6.22 5.44 -31.58
CA ILE A 359 5.07 5.08 -30.71
C ILE A 359 3.86 5.93 -31.12
N ARG A 360 2.72 5.28 -31.36
CA ARG A 360 1.41 5.92 -31.32
C ARG A 360 1.03 6.16 -29.86
N ASP A 361 0.58 7.36 -29.53
CA ASP A 361 0.12 7.75 -28.19
C ASP A 361 1.23 7.93 -27.11
N LEU A 362 2.44 8.35 -27.53
CA LEU A 362 3.49 8.89 -26.66
C LEU A 362 4.06 10.19 -27.25
N ASP A 363 4.13 11.25 -26.46
CA ASP A 363 4.89 12.46 -26.76
C ASP A 363 6.18 12.54 -25.92
N THR A 364 7.29 12.45 -26.60
CA THR A 364 8.64 12.37 -26.02
C THR A 364 9.02 13.60 -25.19
N HIS A 365 8.37 14.74 -25.43
CA HIS A 365 8.62 16.00 -24.73
C HIS A 365 7.79 16.16 -23.45
N SER A 366 6.63 15.51 -23.39
CA SER A 366 5.71 15.54 -22.23
C SER A 366 5.89 14.33 -21.30
N ASP A 367 6.21 13.16 -21.86
CA ASP A 367 6.17 11.87 -21.17
C ASP A 367 7.54 11.39 -20.62
N THR A 368 8.55 12.27 -20.51
CA THR A 368 9.89 11.90 -20.00
C THR A 368 10.27 12.63 -18.69
N PRO A 369 10.21 11.98 -17.51
CA PRO A 369 10.40 12.63 -16.22
C PRO A 369 11.87 13.00 -15.91
N ILE A 370 12.04 14.04 -15.08
CA ILE A 370 13.33 14.66 -14.73
C ILE A 370 14.06 13.85 -13.65
N LYS A 371 15.39 13.73 -13.77
CA LYS A 371 16.30 13.24 -12.70
C LYS A 371 17.01 14.39 -11.98
N LEU A 372 17.25 14.21 -10.68
CA LEU A 372 18.01 15.13 -9.82
C LEU A 372 19.45 15.36 -10.32
N ASN A 373 19.99 16.56 -10.07
CA ASN A 373 21.38 16.91 -10.39
C ASN A 373 22.37 16.09 -9.54
N PRO A 374 23.43 15.49 -10.10
CA PRO A 374 24.43 14.73 -9.33
C PRO A 374 25.05 15.47 -8.15
N ASP A 375 25.28 16.78 -8.26
CA ASP A 375 25.84 17.57 -7.15
C ASP A 375 24.85 17.64 -5.98
N LYS A 376 23.56 17.90 -6.26
CA LYS A 376 22.48 17.88 -5.24
C LYS A 376 22.26 16.49 -4.63
N LYS A 377 22.50 15.40 -5.40
CA LYS A 377 22.51 14.03 -4.84
C LYS A 377 23.64 13.87 -3.82
N ARG A 378 24.87 14.29 -4.15
CA ARG A 378 26.03 14.22 -3.25
C ARG A 378 25.81 15.10 -2.00
N GLU A 379 25.28 16.30 -2.18
CA GLU A 379 24.94 17.24 -1.13
C GLU A 379 23.91 16.62 -0.15
N LEU A 380 22.79 16.07 -0.67
CA LEU A 380 21.79 15.36 0.13
C LEU A 380 22.35 14.12 0.84
N ALA A 381 23.18 13.32 0.16
CA ALA A 381 23.84 12.17 0.75
C ALA A 381 24.81 12.55 1.87
N THR A 382 25.50 13.69 1.72
CA THR A 382 26.38 14.28 2.75
C THR A 382 25.53 14.75 3.95
N CYS A 383 24.43 15.47 3.71
CA CYS A 383 23.50 15.88 4.75
C CYS A 383 22.97 14.67 5.54
N LEU A 384 22.41 13.67 4.86
CA LEU A 384 21.90 12.43 5.49
C LEU A 384 22.97 11.73 6.33
N SER A 385 24.22 11.64 5.84
CA SER A 385 25.33 11.01 6.57
C SER A 385 25.87 11.86 7.73
N SER A 386 25.49 13.14 7.81
CA SER A 386 25.98 14.11 8.81
C SER A 386 24.91 14.56 9.81
N VAL A 387 23.65 14.17 9.64
CA VAL A 387 22.62 14.34 10.69
C VAL A 387 23.03 13.49 11.90
N GLU A 388 23.01 14.08 13.09
CA GLU A 388 23.21 13.31 14.31
C GLU A 388 21.96 12.50 14.65
N VAL A 389 22.16 11.24 15.04
CA VAL A 389 21.08 10.26 15.26
C VAL A 389 21.00 9.75 16.69
N GLU A 390 21.82 10.31 17.59
CA GLU A 390 21.72 10.09 19.03
C GLU A 390 20.30 10.42 19.54
N GLY A 391 19.75 9.55 20.38
CA GLY A 391 18.36 9.66 20.86
C GLY A 391 17.26 9.18 19.88
N LEU A 392 17.56 8.92 18.60
CA LEU A 392 16.56 8.43 17.62
C LEU A 392 16.33 6.91 17.63
N GLY A 393 16.99 6.17 18.52
CA GLY A 393 16.85 4.70 18.62
C GLY A 393 17.25 3.97 17.33
N LEU A 394 18.29 4.44 16.63
CA LEU A 394 18.82 3.84 15.41
C LEU A 394 20.15 3.13 15.68
N ASP A 395 20.30 1.90 15.19
CA ASP A 395 21.47 1.02 15.47
C ASP A 395 22.80 1.55 14.88
N SER A 396 22.73 2.49 13.93
CA SER A 396 23.89 3.02 13.22
C SER A 396 23.60 4.39 12.61
N LYS A 397 24.66 5.15 12.30
CA LYS A 397 24.55 6.36 11.46
C LYS A 397 24.02 6.01 10.05
N LEU A 398 23.36 6.97 9.43
CA LEU A 398 22.71 6.81 8.14
C LEU A 398 23.73 6.68 7.00
N ALA A 399 23.62 5.60 6.21
CA ALA A 399 24.41 5.41 4.99
C ALA A 399 23.86 6.29 3.85
N GLY A 400 24.01 7.62 3.96
CA GLY A 400 23.35 8.59 3.09
C GLY A 400 23.64 8.41 1.59
N ASN A 401 24.85 7.96 1.23
CA ASN A 401 25.18 7.58 -0.16
C ASN A 401 24.28 6.43 -0.65
N THR A 402 24.20 5.34 0.13
CA THR A 402 23.38 4.16 -0.18
C THR A 402 21.90 4.54 -0.30
N LEU A 403 21.37 5.34 0.62
CA LEU A 403 19.97 5.79 0.61
C LEU A 403 19.64 6.66 -0.62
N VAL A 404 20.59 7.48 -1.08
CA VAL A 404 20.37 8.39 -2.23
C VAL A 404 20.57 7.68 -3.57
N ASP A 405 21.48 6.72 -3.68
CA ASP A 405 21.73 6.01 -4.94
C ASP A 405 20.81 4.79 -5.14
N HIS A 406 20.44 4.09 -4.06
CA HIS A 406 19.48 2.97 -4.08
C HIS A 406 18.07 3.39 -3.65
N TYR A 407 17.70 4.67 -3.86
CA TYR A 407 16.40 5.24 -3.46
C TYR A 407 15.16 4.50 -4.00
N GLY A 408 15.30 3.72 -5.09
CA GLY A 408 14.27 2.87 -5.67
C GLY A 408 14.22 1.44 -5.10
N SER A 409 14.95 1.16 -4.02
CA SER A 409 15.03 -0.15 -3.36
C SER A 409 15.02 -0.03 -1.83
N LEU A 410 14.52 1.09 -1.30
CA LEU A 410 14.41 1.37 0.13
C LEU A 410 13.35 0.47 0.78
N THR A 411 13.68 -0.07 1.95
CA THR A 411 12.82 -0.93 2.76
C THR A 411 11.97 -0.13 3.75
N GLY A 412 11.01 -0.79 4.44
CA GLY A 412 10.26 -0.16 5.54
C GLY A 412 11.16 0.41 6.64
N SER A 413 12.26 -0.28 6.98
CA SER A 413 13.29 0.19 7.91
C SER A 413 13.93 1.50 7.43
N ASP A 414 14.27 1.60 6.14
CA ASP A 414 14.86 2.80 5.56
C ASP A 414 13.87 3.98 5.55
N PHE A 415 12.58 3.73 5.26
CA PHE A 415 11.55 4.77 5.36
C PHE A 415 11.32 5.23 6.80
N ARG A 416 11.34 4.33 7.80
CA ARG A 416 11.30 4.68 9.23
C ARG A 416 12.53 5.49 9.67
N LYS A 417 13.71 5.22 9.10
CA LYS A 417 14.93 5.99 9.34
C LYS A 417 14.87 7.38 8.70
N ILE A 418 14.54 7.46 7.41
CA ILE A 418 14.43 8.72 6.65
C ILE A 418 13.38 9.65 7.24
N SER A 419 12.20 9.14 7.61
CA SER A 419 11.10 9.96 8.14
C SER A 419 11.40 10.64 9.47
N GLN A 420 12.30 10.10 10.31
CA GLN A 420 12.73 10.76 11.55
C GLN A 420 13.70 11.91 11.28
N VAL A 421 14.56 11.81 10.25
CA VAL A 421 15.56 12.84 9.92
C VAL A 421 15.15 13.80 8.80
N ALA A 422 14.04 13.56 8.12
CA ALA A 422 13.57 14.33 6.96
C ALA A 422 13.51 15.85 7.17
N PRO A 423 13.08 16.39 8.33
CA PRO A 423 13.09 17.84 8.59
C PRO A 423 14.50 18.45 8.57
N PHE A 424 15.52 17.69 8.97
CA PHE A 424 16.90 18.15 9.01
C PHE A 424 17.60 17.93 7.66
N ALA A 425 17.31 16.83 6.97
CA ALA A 425 17.99 16.41 5.75
C ALA A 425 17.40 16.98 4.43
N LEU A 426 16.10 17.26 4.35
CA LEU A 426 15.44 17.64 3.08
C LEU A 426 15.31 19.16 2.84
N LYS A 427 15.65 19.99 3.84
CA LYS A 427 15.51 21.45 3.77
C LYS A 427 16.37 22.03 2.63
N GLY A 428 15.74 22.69 1.65
CA GLY A 428 16.42 23.24 0.46
C GLY A 428 16.64 22.25 -0.70
N PHE A 429 16.33 20.97 -0.52
CA PHE A 429 16.35 19.96 -1.59
C PHE A 429 15.01 19.82 -2.31
N VAL A 430 13.90 20.02 -1.59
CA VAL A 430 12.51 19.91 -2.08
C VAL A 430 11.78 21.26 -2.03
N THR A 431 10.55 21.34 -2.58
CA THR A 431 9.72 22.55 -2.47
C THR A 431 9.21 22.75 -1.04
N ALA A 432 8.75 23.96 -0.71
CA ALA A 432 8.26 24.27 0.63
C ALA A 432 7.08 23.39 1.04
N GLU A 433 6.16 23.10 0.12
CA GLU A 433 4.97 22.27 0.35
C GLU A 433 5.35 20.80 0.58
N CYS A 434 6.36 20.31 -0.16
CA CYS A 434 6.93 18.98 0.06
C CYS A 434 7.61 18.88 1.42
N TYR A 435 8.43 19.88 1.78
CA TYR A 435 9.10 19.95 3.08
C TYR A 435 8.10 19.98 4.25
N GLU A 436 7.09 20.85 4.18
CA GLU A 436 6.02 20.92 5.19
C GLU A 436 5.22 19.61 5.30
N THR A 437 5.05 18.87 4.18
CA THR A 437 4.42 17.55 4.20
C THR A 437 5.30 16.52 4.91
N TRP A 438 6.60 16.53 4.67
CA TRP A 438 7.56 15.68 5.40
C TRP A 438 7.61 16.04 6.88
N VAL A 439 7.58 17.32 7.26
CA VAL A 439 7.52 17.75 8.66
C VAL A 439 6.25 17.24 9.36
N ALA A 440 5.08 17.31 8.71
CA ALA A 440 3.85 16.75 9.25
C ALA A 440 3.90 15.22 9.39
N LEU A 441 4.46 14.52 8.39
CA LEU A 441 4.67 13.06 8.45
C LEU A 441 5.64 12.66 9.59
N SER A 442 6.67 13.47 9.82
CA SER A 442 7.67 13.27 10.89
C SER A 442 7.06 13.42 12.30
N LYS A 443 5.95 14.15 12.44
CA LYS A 443 5.18 14.25 13.70
C LYS A 443 4.19 13.10 13.87
N LEU A 444 3.53 12.71 12.78
CA LEU A 444 2.53 11.65 12.79
C LEU A 444 3.16 10.28 13.11
N ILE A 445 4.32 9.97 12.52
CA ILE A 445 4.95 8.64 12.67
C ILE A 445 5.27 8.27 14.13
N PRO A 446 5.87 9.13 14.98
CA PRO A 446 6.04 8.85 16.40
C PRO A 446 4.76 8.47 17.16
N LEU A 447 3.60 9.01 16.77
CA LEU A 447 2.30 8.61 17.36
C LEU A 447 1.87 7.21 16.90
N LEU A 448 2.14 6.83 15.64
CA LEU A 448 1.75 5.52 15.10
C LEU A 448 2.59 4.36 15.67
N TRP A 449 3.82 4.64 16.08
CA TRP A 449 4.78 3.64 16.60
C TRP A 449 4.91 3.67 18.13
N GLN A 450 3.94 4.26 18.84
CA GLN A 450 3.86 4.11 20.30
C GLN A 450 3.49 2.65 20.66
N PRO A 451 4.23 1.99 21.57
CA PRO A 451 3.94 0.60 21.96
C PRO A 451 2.75 0.50 22.94
N GLU A 452 2.48 1.58 23.67
CA GLU A 452 1.49 1.69 24.75
C GLU A 452 0.77 3.04 24.65
N ILE A 453 -0.46 3.13 25.16
CA ILE A 453 -1.28 4.34 25.14
C ILE A 453 -1.87 4.54 26.55
N GLU A 454 -1.29 5.47 27.32
CA GLU A 454 -1.71 5.76 28.71
C GLU A 454 -3.14 6.29 28.81
N ASN A 455 -3.53 7.17 27.88
CA ASN A 455 -4.85 7.79 27.84
C ASN A 455 -5.37 7.82 26.40
N LEU A 456 -6.33 6.93 26.11
CA LEU A 456 -6.85 6.72 24.76
C LEU A 456 -7.54 7.97 24.19
N GLU A 457 -8.25 8.76 25.00
CA GLU A 457 -8.98 9.93 24.51
C GLU A 457 -8.04 11.04 24.01
N THR A 458 -7.05 11.42 24.84
CA THR A 458 -6.05 12.44 24.48
C THR A 458 -5.14 11.98 23.34
N TYR A 459 -4.77 10.69 23.30
CA TYR A 459 -4.06 10.08 22.18
C TYR A 459 -4.87 10.16 20.89
N LEU A 460 -6.12 9.69 20.88
CA LEU A 460 -6.96 9.68 19.67
C LEU A 460 -7.29 11.10 19.18
N SER A 461 -7.41 12.08 20.09
CA SER A 461 -7.55 13.49 19.73
C SER A 461 -6.30 14.02 19.02
N SER A 462 -5.12 13.80 19.61
CA SER A 462 -3.82 14.21 19.05
C SER A 462 -3.54 13.54 17.70
N LEU A 463 -3.82 12.24 17.59
CA LEU A 463 -3.68 11.46 16.37
C LEU A 463 -4.58 11.99 15.25
N LYS A 464 -5.87 12.23 15.53
CA LYS A 464 -6.80 12.83 14.56
C LYS A 464 -6.32 14.20 14.08
N GLN A 465 -5.75 15.02 14.97
CA GLN A 465 -5.18 16.31 14.61
C GLN A 465 -4.00 16.18 13.63
N GLU A 466 -2.99 15.34 13.95
CA GLU A 466 -1.80 15.23 13.11
C GLU A 466 -2.07 14.49 11.79
N ILE A 467 -3.03 13.54 11.75
CA ILE A 467 -3.55 12.99 10.48
C ILE A 467 -4.14 14.10 9.61
N ASN A 468 -5.04 14.93 10.18
CA ASN A 468 -5.66 16.03 9.44
C ASN A 468 -4.64 17.08 8.96
N GLN A 469 -3.62 17.39 9.78
CA GLN A 469 -2.51 18.26 9.34
C GLN A 469 -1.70 17.63 8.21
N PHE A 470 -1.30 16.36 8.32
CA PHE A 470 -0.57 15.65 7.28
C PHE A 470 -1.35 15.63 5.95
N LEU A 471 -2.64 15.28 5.98
CA LEU A 471 -3.50 15.29 4.79
C LEU A 471 -3.63 16.70 4.19
N LEU A 472 -3.77 17.74 5.03
CA LEU A 472 -3.81 19.13 4.57
C LEU A 472 -2.49 19.59 3.91
N ARG A 473 -1.33 19.15 4.41
CA ARG A 473 -0.03 19.46 3.77
C ARG A 473 0.15 18.67 2.48
N ALA A 474 -0.19 17.38 2.48
CA ALA A 474 -0.18 16.54 1.28
C ALA A 474 -1.08 17.12 0.17
N ALA A 475 -2.27 17.62 0.50
CA ALA A 475 -3.17 18.28 -0.45
C ALA A 475 -2.55 19.55 -1.06
N LYS A 476 -1.94 20.40 -0.23
CA LYS A 476 -1.24 21.62 -0.68
C LYS A 476 -0.01 21.31 -1.55
N TRP A 477 0.67 20.20 -1.33
CA TRP A 477 1.77 19.75 -2.18
C TRP A 477 1.29 19.10 -3.49
N SER A 478 0.35 18.16 -3.42
CA SER A 478 -0.37 17.65 -4.59
C SER A 478 -1.65 16.90 -4.23
N ILE A 479 -2.78 17.36 -4.74
CA ILE A 479 -4.08 16.64 -4.67
C ILE A 479 -3.98 15.23 -5.28
N ARG A 480 -3.03 14.97 -6.18
CA ARG A 480 -2.78 13.63 -6.76
C ARG A 480 -2.47 12.54 -5.72
N TRP A 481 -2.05 12.90 -4.50
CA TRP A 481 -1.88 11.94 -3.41
C TRP A 481 -3.19 11.28 -2.96
N PHE A 482 -4.33 11.95 -3.13
CA PHE A 482 -5.65 11.41 -2.76
C PHE A 482 -6.15 10.33 -3.73
N ASN A 483 -5.51 10.18 -4.90
CA ASN A 483 -5.68 9.03 -5.79
C ASN A 483 -4.93 7.77 -5.29
N LYS A 484 -4.35 7.79 -4.08
CA LYS A 484 -3.70 6.64 -3.43
C LYS A 484 -4.47 6.27 -2.15
N PRO A 485 -5.25 5.17 -2.14
CA PRO A 485 -6.12 4.82 -1.00
C PRO A 485 -5.44 4.73 0.37
N LYS A 486 -4.12 4.50 0.44
CA LYS A 486 -3.35 4.57 1.71
C LYS A 486 -3.53 5.92 2.44
N PHE A 487 -3.71 7.04 1.74
CA PHE A 487 -3.98 8.35 2.36
C PHE A 487 -5.37 8.41 3.01
N HIS A 488 -6.38 7.76 2.43
CA HIS A 488 -7.71 7.70 3.03
C HIS A 488 -7.79 6.67 4.17
N ILE A 489 -7.08 5.55 4.06
CA ILE A 489 -7.02 4.51 5.12
C ILE A 489 -6.51 5.09 6.45
N LEU A 490 -5.64 6.12 6.43
CA LEU A 490 -5.23 6.85 7.64
C LEU A 490 -6.42 7.44 8.43
N VAL A 491 -7.52 7.82 7.78
CA VAL A 491 -8.70 8.42 8.45
C VAL A 491 -9.43 7.39 9.32
N HIS A 492 -9.34 6.10 8.98
CA HIS A 492 -9.90 4.98 9.75
C HIS A 492 -8.99 4.52 10.90
N LEU A 493 -7.71 4.91 10.89
CA LEU A 493 -6.72 4.45 11.87
C LEU A 493 -7.07 4.78 13.34
N PRO A 494 -7.69 5.93 13.69
CA PRO A 494 -8.16 6.18 15.05
C PRO A 494 -9.29 5.23 15.51
N GLU A 495 -10.15 4.77 14.60
CA GLU A 495 -11.18 3.77 14.90
C GLU A 495 -10.55 2.38 15.07
N HIS A 496 -9.62 2.03 14.18
CA HIS A 496 -8.86 0.79 14.28
C HIS A 496 -8.11 0.71 15.63
N ILE A 497 -7.42 1.77 16.06
CA ILE A 497 -6.70 1.79 17.35
C ILE A 497 -7.67 1.69 18.55
N CYS A 498 -8.84 2.32 18.47
CA CYS A 498 -9.89 2.18 19.50
C CYS A 498 -10.36 0.72 19.65
N ARG A 499 -10.39 -0.05 18.56
CA ARG A 499 -10.84 -1.45 18.52
C ARG A 499 -9.73 -2.48 18.76
N PHE A 500 -8.49 -2.16 18.40
CA PHE A 500 -7.38 -3.12 18.27
C PHE A 500 -6.15 -2.79 19.13
N GLY A 501 -6.17 -1.67 19.87
CA GLY A 501 -5.02 -1.18 20.59
C GLY A 501 -3.99 -0.47 19.70
N PRO A 502 -2.77 -0.22 20.20
CA PRO A 502 -1.73 0.52 19.47
C PRO A 502 -1.46 -0.05 18.06
N ALA A 503 -1.26 0.84 17.07
CA ALA A 503 -1.18 0.45 15.66
C ALA A 503 -0.05 -0.53 15.30
N PHE A 504 0.96 -0.66 16.17
CA PHE A 504 2.01 -1.66 16.08
C PHE A 504 1.46 -3.11 16.17
N LEU A 505 0.40 -3.36 16.95
CA LEU A 505 -0.12 -4.71 17.21
C LEU A 505 -0.75 -5.37 15.97
N PHE A 506 -1.23 -4.57 15.01
CA PHE A 506 -1.77 -5.04 13.73
C PHE A 506 -0.88 -4.68 12.54
N ALA A 507 0.40 -4.40 12.78
CA ALA A 507 1.42 -4.29 11.73
C ALA A 507 1.83 -5.69 11.23
N THR A 508 1.93 -5.86 9.91
CA THR A 508 2.24 -7.16 9.28
C THR A 508 3.71 -7.59 9.42
N GLU A 509 4.62 -6.68 9.79
CA GLU A 509 6.08 -6.91 9.88
C GLU A 509 6.46 -8.15 10.73
N ILE A 510 5.72 -8.43 11.81
CA ILE A 510 5.93 -9.62 12.66
C ILE A 510 5.69 -10.91 11.86
N PHE A 511 4.59 -10.99 11.11
CA PHE A 511 4.25 -12.15 10.30
C PHE A 511 5.09 -12.22 9.01
N GLU A 512 5.40 -11.09 8.39
CA GLU A 512 6.32 -10.99 7.24
C GLU A 512 7.72 -11.54 7.58
N SER A 513 8.16 -11.42 8.84
CA SER A 513 9.41 -12.06 9.29
C SER A 513 9.33 -13.60 9.25
N PHE A 514 8.17 -14.18 9.60
CA PHE A 514 7.94 -15.62 9.59
C PHE A 514 7.86 -16.20 8.16
N ASN A 515 7.51 -15.38 7.17
CA ASN A 515 7.54 -15.80 5.75
C ASN A 515 8.94 -16.25 5.31
N ALA A 516 10.02 -15.77 5.94
CA ALA A 516 11.39 -16.25 5.71
C ALA A 516 11.59 -17.72 6.16
N ILE A 517 10.89 -18.15 7.21
CA ILE A 517 10.94 -19.51 7.76
C ILE A 517 10.21 -20.48 6.80
N ILE A 518 9.04 -20.07 6.30
CA ILE A 518 8.27 -20.79 5.27
C ILE A 518 9.12 -20.94 4.00
N HIS A 519 9.73 -19.84 3.53
CA HIS A 519 10.71 -19.82 2.43
C HIS A 519 11.82 -20.85 2.65
N SER A 520 12.44 -20.89 3.84
CA SER A 520 13.50 -21.84 4.17
C SER A 520 13.03 -23.29 4.03
N LYS A 521 11.83 -23.63 4.54
CA LYS A 521 11.28 -25.00 4.42
C LYS A 521 11.05 -25.39 2.95
N SER A 522 10.58 -24.45 2.13
CA SER A 522 10.38 -24.66 0.69
C SER A 522 11.72 -24.81 -0.07
N ILE A 523 12.72 -24.00 0.26
CA ILE A 523 14.04 -24.02 -0.37
C ILE A 523 14.77 -25.36 -0.15
N HIS A 524 14.61 -25.96 1.02
CA HIS A 524 15.22 -27.25 1.41
C HIS A 524 14.34 -28.49 1.13
N SER A 525 13.17 -28.33 0.51
CA SER A 525 12.32 -29.43 0.01
C SER A 525 12.88 -30.00 -1.32
N ASN A 526 12.43 -31.20 -1.71
CA ASN A 526 12.69 -31.76 -3.05
C ASN A 526 11.89 -31.03 -4.18
N ARG A 527 11.00 -30.12 -3.80
CA ARG A 527 10.15 -29.26 -4.63
C ARG A 527 9.16 -29.99 -5.55
N LEU A 528 8.93 -31.29 -5.34
CA LEU A 528 7.90 -32.06 -6.06
C LEU A 528 6.49 -31.82 -5.51
N ALA A 529 6.36 -31.53 -4.21
CA ALA A 529 5.10 -31.12 -3.59
C ALA A 529 5.36 -30.06 -2.49
N PRO A 530 5.79 -28.84 -2.86
CA PRO A 530 6.28 -27.83 -1.91
C PRO A 530 5.36 -27.59 -0.71
N SER A 531 4.07 -27.33 -0.95
CA SER A 531 3.09 -27.07 0.11
C SER A 531 2.94 -28.22 1.11
N ARG A 532 2.93 -29.46 0.61
CA ARG A 532 2.89 -30.68 1.45
C ARG A 532 4.16 -30.80 2.29
N ASP A 533 5.32 -30.57 1.69
CA ASP A 533 6.61 -30.71 2.36
C ASP A 533 6.79 -29.64 3.46
N ILE A 534 6.37 -28.40 3.20
CA ILE A 534 6.32 -27.31 4.20
C ILE A 534 5.41 -27.71 5.38
N ALA A 535 4.17 -28.13 5.09
CA ALA A 535 3.22 -28.54 6.12
C ALA A 535 3.74 -29.72 6.97
N TRP A 536 4.41 -30.70 6.35
CA TRP A 536 5.05 -31.82 7.06
C TRP A 536 6.20 -31.39 7.97
N VAL A 537 6.94 -30.33 7.62
CA VAL A 537 7.99 -29.78 8.50
C VAL A 537 7.37 -29.03 9.68
N PHE A 538 6.37 -28.17 9.47
CA PHE A 538 5.68 -27.49 10.57
C PHE A 538 4.93 -28.47 11.49
N ALA A 539 4.29 -29.51 10.95
CA ALA A 539 3.66 -30.56 11.76
C ALA A 539 4.67 -31.32 12.64
N LYS A 540 5.91 -31.56 12.15
CA LYS A 540 6.99 -32.13 12.96
C LYS A 540 7.48 -31.15 14.04
N GLN A 541 7.65 -29.87 13.72
CA GLN A 541 8.05 -28.84 14.69
C GLN A 541 7.01 -28.66 15.80
N ASN A 542 5.71 -28.58 15.45
CA ASN A 542 4.62 -28.48 16.42
C ASN A 542 4.52 -29.73 17.30
N ARG A 543 4.77 -30.94 16.77
CA ARG A 543 4.85 -32.16 17.59
C ARG A 543 6.02 -32.14 18.57
N ILE A 544 7.20 -31.70 18.13
CA ILE A 544 8.39 -31.57 19.00
C ILE A 544 8.10 -30.54 20.11
N ARG A 545 7.52 -29.39 19.76
CA ARG A 545 7.07 -28.37 20.72
C ARG A 545 6.13 -28.97 21.78
N HIS A 546 5.08 -29.67 21.37
CA HIS A 546 4.10 -30.28 22.28
C HIS A 546 4.70 -31.37 23.20
N MET A 547 5.79 -32.03 22.80
CA MET A 547 6.51 -33.00 23.66
C MET A 547 7.54 -32.35 24.60
N LEU A 548 7.76 -31.03 24.49
CA LEU A 548 8.72 -30.26 25.30
C LEU A 548 8.07 -29.16 26.15
N SER A 549 6.75 -28.96 26.00
CA SER A 549 5.90 -28.02 26.73
C SER A 549 5.06 -28.73 27.79
#